data_AF-A0A1G2PFV5-F1
#
_entry.id   AF-A0A1G2PFV5-F1
#
_cell.length_a   1.000
_cell.length_b   1.000
_cell.length_c   1.000
_cell.angle_alpha   90.00
_cell.angle_beta   90.00
_cell.angle_gamma   90.00
#
_symmetry.space_group_name_H-M   'P 1'
#
loop_
_entity.id
_entity.type
_entity.pdbx_description
1 polymer ?
#
loop_
_entity_poly.entity_id
_entity_poly.type
_entity_poly.pdbx_seq_one_letter_code
_entity_poly.pdbx_strand_id
1 'polypeptide(L)'
;MDIMNSILRSKQTVFTFKEVNLLTDGQTSPALMYRRISYYIKKGALISLRRGVYAKDKNYDKFELGNKIFIPSYISFETVLAKAGVVFQFYGQIFIATYLTREIKIGDQLYSYKKIKNQVLERTDHPTGIEHRGTYSIATPERAFLDVVYLSKDYHFDNLSALNWEKVFEILPIYENKQMEERVKKYYEYYRENR
;
A
#
# COMPACT_ATOMS: atom_id res chain seq x y z
N MET A 1 -11.53 29.44 8.03
CA MET A 1 -10.30 28.75 7.58
C MET A 1 -10.45 28.36 6.12
N ASP A 2 -9.47 28.67 5.26
CA ASP A 2 -9.51 28.33 3.83
C ASP A 2 -8.99 26.91 3.63
N ILE A 3 -9.89 26.02 3.18
CA ILE A 3 -9.63 24.60 2.94
C ILE A 3 -8.46 24.42 1.98
N MET A 4 -8.39 25.27 0.96
CA MET A 4 -7.38 25.15 -0.08
C MET A 4 -5.99 25.44 0.47
N ASN A 5 -5.85 26.44 1.35
CA ASN A 5 -4.58 26.74 2.00
C ASN A 5 -4.09 25.57 2.87
N SER A 6 -4.99 24.90 3.61
CA SER A 6 -4.64 23.71 4.40
C SER A 6 -4.19 22.55 3.50
N ILE A 7 -4.92 22.29 2.41
CA ILE A 7 -4.56 21.24 1.44
C ILE A 7 -3.20 21.53 0.81
N LEU A 8 -2.98 22.74 0.29
CA LEU A 8 -1.75 23.10 -0.41
C LEU A 8 -0.49 22.99 0.47
N ARG A 9 -0.59 23.37 1.75
CA ARG A 9 0.52 23.26 2.72
C ARG A 9 0.83 21.82 3.15
N SER A 10 -0.12 20.90 3.00
CA SER A 10 0.10 19.49 3.36
C SER A 10 1.12 18.82 2.43
N LYS A 11 1.91 17.88 2.93
CA LYS A 11 2.78 17.04 2.08
C LYS A 11 2.01 15.98 1.31
N GLN A 12 0.79 15.67 1.74
CA GLN A 12 -0.13 14.75 1.06
C GLN A 12 -0.53 15.30 -0.30
N THR A 13 -0.66 14.41 -1.26
CA THR A 13 -1.10 14.72 -2.62
C THR A 13 -2.53 14.23 -2.89
N VAL A 14 -3.00 13.28 -2.08
CA VAL A 14 -4.33 12.67 -2.15
C VAL A 14 -5.04 12.92 -0.83
N PHE A 15 -6.35 13.13 -0.85
CA PHE A 15 -7.14 13.39 0.35
C PHE A 15 -8.48 12.67 0.28
N THR A 16 -8.81 11.94 1.33
CA THR A 16 -10.17 11.47 1.54
C THR A 16 -11.05 12.61 2.07
N PHE A 17 -12.37 12.50 1.89
CA PHE A 17 -13.30 13.46 2.50
C PHE A 17 -13.10 13.59 4.02
N LYS A 18 -12.79 12.49 4.71
CA LYS A 18 -12.50 12.48 6.15
C LYS A 18 -11.26 13.32 6.47
N GLU A 19 -10.19 13.16 5.71
CA GLU A 19 -8.95 13.94 5.89
C GLU A 19 -9.17 15.42 5.59
N VAL A 20 -9.90 15.78 4.52
CA VAL A 20 -10.24 17.18 4.24
C VAL A 20 -11.05 17.78 5.40
N ASN A 21 -11.98 17.03 5.99
CA ASN A 21 -12.75 17.50 7.14
C ASN A 21 -11.86 17.74 8.36
N LEU A 22 -10.91 16.82 8.64
CA LEU A 22 -9.94 16.95 9.72
C LEU A 22 -9.02 18.17 9.55
N LEU A 23 -8.60 18.50 8.32
CA LEU A 23 -7.78 19.68 8.01
C LEU A 23 -8.49 21.04 8.25
N THR A 24 -9.78 21.01 8.58
CA THR A 24 -10.60 22.20 8.84
C THR A 24 -11.15 22.23 10.27
N ASP A 25 -10.54 21.46 11.17
CA ASP A 25 -10.90 21.29 12.57
C ASP A 25 -12.35 20.82 12.79
N GLY A 26 -12.96 20.18 11.78
CA GLY A 26 -14.36 19.73 11.85
C GLY A 26 -15.40 20.84 12.00
N GLN A 27 -15.01 22.12 11.85
CA GLN A 27 -15.91 23.26 12.05
C GLN A 27 -16.89 23.50 10.89
N THR A 28 -16.82 22.67 9.84
CA THR A 28 -17.64 22.79 8.63
C THR A 28 -18.65 21.66 8.57
N SER A 29 -19.93 21.98 8.39
CA SER A 29 -20.95 20.94 8.19
C SER A 29 -20.61 20.09 6.95
N PRO A 30 -20.92 18.77 6.93
CA PRO A 30 -20.60 17.91 5.80
C PRO A 30 -21.13 18.45 4.46
N ALA A 31 -22.36 19.00 4.45
CA ALA A 31 -22.96 19.60 3.25
C ALA A 31 -22.16 20.81 2.73
N LEU A 32 -21.71 21.70 3.62
CA LEU A 32 -20.89 22.84 3.25
C LEU A 32 -19.52 22.41 2.74
N MET A 33 -18.93 21.37 3.35
CA MET A 33 -17.68 20.76 2.91
C MET A 33 -17.80 20.19 1.49
N TYR A 34 -18.84 19.40 1.21
CA TYR A 34 -19.11 18.89 -0.13
C TYR A 34 -19.26 20.02 -1.15
N ARG A 35 -19.98 21.09 -0.81
CA ARG A 35 -20.15 22.25 -1.71
C ARG A 35 -18.81 22.92 -2.01
N ARG A 36 -17.96 23.10 -1.00
CA ARG A 36 -16.62 23.70 -1.17
C ARG A 36 -15.71 22.84 -2.02
N ILE A 37 -15.60 21.54 -1.73
CA ILE A 37 -14.80 20.61 -2.55
C ILE A 37 -15.29 20.62 -4.00
N SER A 38 -16.61 20.57 -4.22
CA SER A 38 -17.20 20.63 -5.56
C SER A 38 -16.86 21.93 -6.28
N TYR A 39 -16.83 23.06 -5.56
CA TYR A 39 -16.39 24.34 -6.12
C TYR A 39 -14.93 24.30 -6.58
N TYR A 40 -14.02 23.78 -5.76
CA TYR A 40 -12.59 23.68 -6.14
C TYR A 40 -12.36 22.69 -7.29
N ILE A 41 -13.11 21.59 -7.36
CA ILE A 41 -13.08 20.68 -8.50
C ILE A 41 -13.52 21.38 -9.77
N LYS A 42 -14.64 22.13 -9.73
CA LYS A 42 -15.14 22.90 -10.89
C LYS A 42 -14.15 23.98 -11.35
N LYS A 43 -13.35 24.53 -10.43
CA LYS A 43 -12.30 25.51 -10.73
C LYS A 43 -10.97 24.87 -11.15
N GLY A 44 -10.86 23.54 -11.18
CA GLY A 44 -9.63 22.81 -11.51
C GLY A 44 -8.54 22.88 -10.44
N ALA A 45 -8.85 23.39 -9.24
CA ALA A 45 -7.91 23.47 -8.12
C ALA A 45 -7.77 22.14 -7.36
N LEU A 46 -8.72 21.22 -7.54
CA LEU A 46 -8.65 19.84 -7.09
C LEU A 46 -9.12 18.92 -8.22
N ILE A 47 -8.62 17.70 -8.23
CA ILE A 47 -9.12 16.64 -9.10
C ILE A 47 -9.92 15.62 -8.28
N SER A 48 -11.05 15.16 -8.84
CA SER A 48 -11.80 14.04 -8.27
C SER A 48 -11.21 12.74 -8.81
N LEU A 49 -10.66 11.90 -7.94
CA LEU A 49 -10.09 10.61 -8.33
C LEU A 49 -11.15 9.51 -8.31
N ARG A 50 -12.02 9.56 -7.29
CA ARG A 50 -13.21 8.73 -7.13
C ARG A 50 -14.12 9.36 -6.08
N ARG A 51 -15.31 8.79 -5.89
CA ARG A 51 -16.22 9.25 -4.83
C ARG A 51 -15.50 9.30 -3.47
N GLY A 52 -15.42 10.51 -2.92
CA GLY A 52 -14.84 10.76 -1.60
C GLY A 52 -13.31 10.80 -1.55
N VAL A 53 -12.61 10.77 -2.69
CA VAL A 53 -11.14 10.86 -2.77
C VAL A 53 -10.73 11.86 -3.84
N TYR A 54 -9.86 12.78 -3.46
CA TYR A 54 -9.47 13.95 -4.24
C TYR A 54 -7.94 14.05 -4.29
N ALA A 55 -7.39 14.74 -5.29
CA ALA A 55 -5.98 15.07 -5.36
C ALA A 55 -5.75 16.54 -5.70
N LYS A 56 -4.55 17.04 -5.39
CA LYS A 56 -4.15 18.43 -5.69
C LYS A 56 -4.07 18.68 -7.19
N ASP A 57 -3.46 17.76 -7.90
CA ASP A 57 -3.22 17.84 -9.34
C ASP A 57 -3.00 16.42 -9.91
N LYS A 58 -2.70 16.33 -11.21
CA LYS A 58 -2.54 15.05 -11.93
C LYS A 58 -1.27 14.27 -11.56
N ASN A 59 -0.30 14.89 -10.89
CA ASN A 59 0.97 14.30 -10.46
C ASN A 59 0.92 13.76 -9.03
N TYR A 60 -0.28 13.40 -8.55
CA TYR A 60 -0.46 12.82 -7.22
C TYR A 60 0.30 11.49 -7.07
N ASP A 61 0.70 11.19 -5.83
CA ASP A 61 1.36 9.94 -5.50
C ASP A 61 0.36 8.78 -5.61
N LYS A 62 0.65 7.87 -6.54
CA LYS A 62 -0.19 6.71 -6.81
C LYS A 62 -0.19 5.71 -5.66
N PHE A 63 0.86 5.61 -4.86
CA PHE A 63 0.88 4.77 -3.66
C PHE A 63 0.04 5.36 -2.55
N GLU A 64 0.08 6.69 -2.38
CA GLU A 64 -0.79 7.39 -1.46
C GLU A 64 -2.27 7.14 -1.80
N LEU A 65 -2.63 7.22 -3.09
CA LEU A 65 -3.98 6.86 -3.52
C LEU A 65 -4.32 5.40 -3.17
N GLY A 66 -3.43 4.47 -3.50
CA GLY A 66 -3.61 3.04 -3.24
C GLY A 66 -3.92 2.75 -1.77
N ASN A 67 -3.17 3.36 -0.85
CA ASN A 67 -3.38 3.13 0.58
C ASN A 67 -4.64 3.77 1.16
N LYS A 68 -5.17 4.82 0.54
CA LYS A 68 -6.34 5.55 1.06
C LYS A 68 -7.68 4.95 0.65
N ILE A 69 -7.70 4.02 -0.29
CA ILE A 69 -8.95 3.47 -0.84
C ILE A 69 -9.54 2.39 0.06
N PHE A 70 -8.71 1.47 0.55
CA PHE A 70 -9.07 0.42 1.50
C PHE A 70 -8.08 0.46 2.66
N ILE A 71 -8.58 0.65 3.88
CA ILE A 71 -7.79 0.81 5.10
C ILE A 71 -8.25 -0.27 6.10
N PRO A 72 -7.33 -0.97 6.78
CA PRO A 72 -5.87 -0.85 6.69
C PRO A 72 -5.30 -1.44 5.39
N SER A 73 -4.20 -0.86 4.91
CA SER A 73 -3.43 -1.39 3.78
C SER A 73 -1.99 -0.87 3.73
N TYR A 74 -1.14 -1.56 2.97
CA TYR A 74 0.23 -1.16 2.63
C TYR A 74 0.58 -1.69 1.22
N ILE A 75 1.48 -0.98 0.52
CA ILE A 75 2.00 -1.41 -0.79
C ILE A 75 2.90 -2.63 -0.58
N SER A 76 2.75 -3.70 -1.37
CA SER A 76 3.47 -4.96 -1.15
C SER A 76 3.66 -5.76 -2.46
N PHE A 77 3.92 -7.06 -2.34
CA PHE A 77 4.04 -8.05 -3.41
C PHE A 77 4.98 -7.61 -4.54
N GLU A 78 4.60 -7.83 -5.79
CA GLU A 78 5.43 -7.58 -6.96
C GLU A 78 5.82 -6.11 -7.10
N THR A 79 5.01 -5.17 -6.59
CA THR A 79 5.39 -3.75 -6.58
C THR A 79 6.64 -3.47 -5.76
N VAL A 80 6.81 -4.14 -4.62
CA VAL A 80 8.01 -4.00 -3.76
C VAL A 80 9.12 -4.90 -4.26
N LEU A 81 8.80 -6.14 -4.62
CA LEU A 81 9.79 -7.13 -5.06
C LEU A 81 10.49 -6.71 -6.36
N ALA A 82 9.77 -6.12 -7.32
CA ALA A 82 10.38 -5.64 -8.55
C ALA A 82 11.33 -4.46 -8.28
N LYS A 83 10.96 -3.55 -7.37
CA LYS A 83 11.82 -2.44 -6.95
C LYS A 83 13.08 -2.88 -6.22
N ALA A 84 12.98 -3.98 -5.47
CA ALA A 84 14.10 -4.58 -4.76
C ALA A 84 14.97 -5.48 -5.66
N GLY A 85 14.57 -5.71 -6.92
CA GLY A 85 15.27 -6.60 -7.83
C GLY A 85 15.17 -8.08 -7.43
N VAL A 86 14.10 -8.48 -6.72
CA VAL A 86 13.80 -9.88 -6.36
C VAL A 86 13.03 -10.59 -7.48
N VAL A 87 12.19 -9.84 -8.21
CA VAL A 87 11.51 -10.31 -9.42
C VAL A 87 11.81 -9.34 -10.57
N PHE A 88 11.90 -9.85 -11.79
CA PHE A 88 12.22 -9.04 -12.98
C PHE A 88 11.00 -8.78 -13.87
N GLN A 89 9.87 -9.43 -13.58
CA GLN A 89 8.64 -9.18 -14.30
C GLN A 89 8.13 -7.75 -14.04
N PHE A 90 7.92 -7.01 -15.13
CA PHE A 90 7.34 -5.67 -15.05
C PHE A 90 5.82 -5.75 -14.97
N TYR A 91 5.25 -5.20 -13.89
CA TYR A 91 3.83 -5.04 -13.73
C TYR A 91 3.47 -3.55 -13.77
N GLY A 92 2.55 -3.16 -14.66
CA GLY A 92 1.96 -1.82 -14.65
C GLY A 92 0.99 -1.59 -13.47
N GLN A 93 0.67 -2.65 -12.72
CA GLN A 93 -0.24 -2.61 -11.58
C GLN A 93 0.50 -2.25 -10.29
N ILE A 94 -0.20 -1.59 -9.37
CA ILE A 94 0.26 -1.42 -7.99
C ILE A 94 -0.43 -2.47 -7.12
N PHE A 95 0.36 -3.35 -6.51
CA PHE A 95 -0.09 -4.42 -5.63
C PHE A 95 -0.13 -3.96 -4.18
N ILE A 96 -1.24 -4.26 -3.51
CA ILE A 96 -1.56 -3.71 -2.20
C ILE A 96 -2.14 -4.80 -1.32
N ALA A 97 -1.59 -4.97 -0.12
CA ALA A 97 -2.13 -5.86 0.88
C ALA A 97 -3.26 -5.16 1.66
N THR A 98 -4.42 -5.80 1.79
CA THR A 98 -5.56 -5.29 2.57
C THR A 98 -6.52 -6.44 2.95
N TYR A 99 -7.67 -6.13 3.55
CA TYR A 99 -8.63 -7.10 4.08
C TYR A 99 -9.56 -7.73 3.00
N LEU A 100 -9.40 -7.34 1.73
CA LEU A 100 -10.23 -7.79 0.61
C LEU A 100 -9.41 -7.99 -0.68
N THR A 101 -9.96 -8.79 -1.60
CA THR A 101 -9.42 -8.93 -2.96
C THR A 101 -10.26 -8.10 -3.91
N ARG A 102 -9.62 -7.20 -4.67
CA ARG A 102 -10.31 -6.35 -5.65
C ARG A 102 -9.30 -5.75 -6.63
N GLU A 103 -9.74 -5.53 -7.85
CA GLU A 103 -9.00 -4.72 -8.83
C GLU A 103 -9.80 -3.47 -9.16
N ILE A 104 -9.12 -2.34 -9.24
CA ILE A 104 -9.73 -1.06 -9.67
C ILE A 104 -8.76 -0.31 -10.57
N LYS A 105 -9.31 0.37 -11.57
CA LYS A 105 -8.57 1.30 -12.42
C LYS A 105 -8.99 2.74 -12.09
N ILE A 106 -8.04 3.62 -11.81
CA ILE A 106 -8.28 5.05 -11.58
C ILE A 106 -7.33 5.83 -12.49
N GLY A 107 -7.92 6.59 -13.43
CA GLY A 107 -7.16 7.13 -14.56
C GLY A 107 -6.53 5.98 -15.35
N ASP A 108 -5.22 6.07 -15.60
CA ASP A 108 -4.47 5.02 -16.29
C ASP A 108 -3.80 4.01 -15.34
N GLN A 109 -3.94 4.20 -14.02
CA GLN A 109 -3.31 3.32 -13.03
C GLN A 109 -4.25 2.17 -12.63
N LEU A 110 -3.75 0.94 -12.73
CA LEU A 110 -4.41 -0.27 -12.22
C LEU A 110 -3.87 -0.59 -10.82
N TYR A 111 -4.78 -0.90 -9.90
CA TYR A 111 -4.50 -1.29 -8.53
C TYR A 111 -5.05 -2.70 -8.27
N SER A 112 -4.21 -3.61 -7.79
CA SER A 112 -4.59 -4.98 -7.43
C SER A 112 -4.47 -5.15 -5.93
N TYR A 113 -5.61 -5.17 -5.25
CA TYR A 113 -5.70 -5.41 -3.82
C TYR A 113 -5.79 -6.90 -3.56
N LYS A 114 -4.94 -7.39 -2.65
CA LYS A 114 -4.85 -8.79 -2.27
C LYS A 114 -5.25 -8.94 -0.82
N LYS A 115 -6.15 -9.88 -0.56
CA LYS A 115 -6.64 -10.17 0.79
C LYS A 115 -5.57 -10.85 1.63
N ILE A 116 -5.17 -10.21 2.72
CA ILE A 116 -4.44 -10.82 3.84
C ILE A 116 -5.37 -10.83 5.05
N LYS A 117 -5.26 -11.84 5.93
CA LYS A 117 -6.09 -11.92 7.14
C LYS A 117 -5.82 -10.70 8.03
N ASN A 118 -6.87 -10.18 8.67
CA ASN A 118 -6.76 -9.04 9.59
C ASN A 118 -5.73 -9.30 10.71
N GLN A 119 -5.69 -10.53 11.22
CA GLN A 119 -4.71 -10.97 12.22
C GLN A 119 -3.25 -10.80 11.78
N VAL A 120 -2.96 -10.65 10.48
CA VAL A 120 -1.63 -10.45 9.92
C VAL A 120 -1.41 -8.98 9.48
N LEU A 121 -2.50 -8.29 9.10
CA LEU A 121 -2.48 -6.87 8.72
C LEU A 121 -2.29 -5.94 9.93
N GLU A 122 -2.83 -6.34 11.09
CA GLU A 122 -2.95 -5.48 12.27
C GLU A 122 -1.98 -5.86 13.41
N ARG A 123 -1.07 -6.83 13.20
CA ARG A 123 -0.09 -7.22 14.24
C ARG A 123 0.88 -6.09 14.55
N THR A 124 1.24 -6.01 15.82
CA THR A 124 2.21 -5.05 16.36
C THR A 124 3.19 -5.67 17.37
N ASP A 125 2.99 -6.94 17.73
CA ASP A 125 3.78 -7.69 18.71
C ASP A 125 5.08 -8.29 18.15
N HIS A 126 5.25 -8.18 16.83
CA HIS A 126 6.46 -8.59 16.10
C HIS A 126 6.86 -7.50 15.10
N PRO A 127 8.11 -7.52 14.62
CA PRO A 127 8.53 -6.73 13.47
C PRO A 127 7.61 -7.00 12.28
N THR A 128 6.91 -5.96 11.84
CA THR A 128 5.89 -6.11 10.78
C THR A 128 6.50 -6.11 9.39
N GLY A 129 7.71 -5.57 9.24
CA GLY A 129 8.31 -5.28 7.95
C GLY A 129 7.48 -4.29 7.13
N ILE A 130 6.72 -3.40 7.79
CA ILE A 130 5.98 -2.32 7.14
C ILE A 130 6.61 -0.99 7.53
N GLU A 131 7.02 -0.22 6.54
CA GLU A 131 7.59 1.12 6.69
C GLU A 131 6.56 2.19 6.35
N HIS A 132 6.60 3.31 7.08
CA HIS A 132 5.79 4.49 6.76
C HIS A 132 6.63 5.52 5.99
N ARG A 133 6.32 5.72 4.70
CA ARG A 133 7.01 6.63 3.78
C ARG A 133 6.24 7.95 3.65
N GLY A 134 6.01 8.61 4.78
CA GLY A 134 5.40 9.93 4.88
C GLY A 134 3.89 9.96 4.69
N THR A 135 3.37 9.53 3.53
CA THR A 135 1.92 9.60 3.21
C THR A 135 1.30 8.24 2.90
N TYR A 136 2.12 7.21 2.77
CA TYR A 136 1.73 5.83 2.51
C TYR A 136 2.59 4.86 3.31
N SER A 137 2.12 3.62 3.41
CA SER A 137 2.81 2.50 4.06
C SER A 137 3.23 1.48 3.00
N ILE A 138 4.44 0.94 3.13
CA ILE A 138 5.02 0.01 2.16
C ILE A 138 5.76 -1.11 2.87
N ALA A 139 5.65 -2.32 2.37
CA ALA A 139 6.40 -3.47 2.87
C ALA A 139 7.90 -3.32 2.58
N THR A 140 8.75 -3.85 3.46
CA THR A 140 10.14 -4.18 3.11
C THR A 140 10.17 -5.30 2.08
N PRO A 141 11.29 -5.53 1.37
CA PRO A 141 11.43 -6.65 0.45
C PRO A 141 11.10 -8.00 1.09
N GLU A 142 11.53 -8.20 2.34
CA GLU A 142 11.28 -9.42 3.11
C GLU A 142 9.79 -9.61 3.42
N ARG A 143 9.11 -8.54 3.84
CA ARG A 143 7.66 -8.61 4.08
C ARG A 143 6.90 -8.87 2.78
N ALA A 144 7.27 -8.23 1.68
CA ALA A 144 6.63 -8.44 0.39
C ALA A 144 6.84 -9.87 -0.14
N PHE A 145 8.03 -10.44 0.08
CA PHE A 145 8.31 -11.85 -0.20
C PHE A 145 7.38 -12.76 0.59
N LEU A 146 7.27 -12.55 1.91
CA LEU A 146 6.40 -13.33 2.77
C LEU A 146 4.92 -13.18 2.38
N ASP A 147 4.47 -11.99 2.01
CA ASP A 147 3.10 -11.78 1.53
C ASP A 147 2.80 -12.58 0.26
N VAL A 148 3.75 -12.67 -0.68
CA VAL A 148 3.62 -13.54 -1.87
C VAL A 148 3.57 -15.01 -1.46
N VAL A 149 4.48 -15.50 -0.62
CA VAL A 149 4.51 -16.92 -0.18
C VAL A 149 3.27 -17.28 0.66
N TYR A 150 2.65 -16.29 1.31
CA TYR A 150 1.41 -16.47 2.05
C TYR A 150 0.22 -16.74 1.12
N LEU A 151 0.12 -16.03 -0.01
CA LEU A 151 -1.01 -16.14 -0.95
C LEU A 151 -0.78 -17.16 -2.07
N SER A 152 0.46 -17.38 -2.45
CA SER A 152 0.86 -18.27 -3.54
C SER A 152 1.58 -19.49 -2.99
N LYS A 153 1.12 -20.68 -3.36
CA LYS A 153 1.77 -21.95 -2.97
C LYS A 153 3.03 -22.23 -3.79
N ASP A 154 3.04 -21.74 -5.02
CA ASP A 154 4.11 -21.92 -5.99
C ASP A 154 4.36 -20.57 -6.66
N TYR A 155 5.54 -20.02 -6.44
CA TYR A 155 5.96 -18.72 -6.97
C TYR A 155 7.45 -18.75 -7.25
N HIS A 156 7.85 -18.27 -8.43
CA HIS A 156 9.25 -18.18 -8.80
C HIS A 156 9.81 -16.79 -8.47
N PHE A 157 10.90 -16.74 -7.70
CA PHE A 157 11.65 -15.52 -7.44
C PHE A 157 12.96 -15.57 -8.20
N ASP A 158 13.25 -14.52 -8.98
CA ASP A 158 14.41 -14.47 -9.87
C ASP A 158 15.72 -14.27 -9.09
N ASN A 159 15.68 -13.51 -7.99
CA ASN A 159 16.88 -13.16 -7.22
C ASN A 159 16.60 -13.08 -5.72
N LEU A 160 16.82 -14.20 -5.03
CA LEU A 160 16.70 -14.28 -3.57
C LEU A 160 17.87 -13.64 -2.81
N SER A 161 18.97 -13.29 -3.48
CA SER A 161 20.13 -12.65 -2.83
C SER A 161 19.87 -11.22 -2.39
N ALA A 162 18.84 -10.58 -2.95
CA ALA A 162 18.40 -9.25 -2.57
C ALA A 162 17.65 -9.21 -1.22
N LEU A 163 17.30 -10.36 -0.63
CA LEU A 163 16.59 -10.45 0.64
C LEU A 163 17.55 -10.58 1.82
N ASN A 164 17.24 -9.90 2.93
CA ASN A 164 17.86 -10.19 4.21
C ASN A 164 17.12 -11.34 4.90
N TRP A 165 17.70 -12.55 4.86
CA TRP A 165 17.06 -13.75 5.42
C TRP A 165 16.88 -13.73 6.94
N GLU A 166 17.73 -13.03 7.69
CA GLU A 166 17.52 -12.86 9.14
C GLU A 166 16.20 -12.12 9.41
N LYS A 167 15.95 -11.03 8.66
CA LYS A 167 14.69 -10.29 8.72
C LYS A 167 13.50 -11.10 8.21
N VAL A 168 13.67 -11.93 7.18
CA VAL A 168 12.61 -12.84 6.70
C VAL A 168 12.14 -13.74 7.85
N PHE A 169 13.06 -14.38 8.56
CA PHE A 169 12.72 -15.28 9.66
C PHE A 169 12.22 -14.54 10.92
N GLU A 170 12.63 -13.29 11.13
CA GLU A 170 12.12 -12.44 12.20
C GLU A 170 10.65 -12.04 11.98
N ILE A 171 10.26 -11.76 10.73
CA ILE A 171 8.90 -11.34 10.37
C ILE A 171 7.95 -12.54 10.22
N LEU A 172 8.44 -13.68 9.70
CA LEU A 172 7.65 -14.89 9.40
C LEU A 172 6.62 -15.32 10.48
N PRO A 173 6.91 -15.26 11.80
CA PRO A 173 5.96 -15.68 12.83
C PRO A 173 4.60 -14.98 12.79
N ILE A 174 4.51 -13.77 12.24
CA ILE A 174 3.24 -13.02 12.18
C ILE A 174 2.12 -13.77 11.44
N TYR A 175 2.46 -14.67 10.51
CA TYR A 175 1.49 -15.38 9.69
C TYR A 175 0.88 -16.59 10.39
N GLU A 176 1.52 -17.09 11.45
CA GLU A 176 1.11 -18.28 12.23
C GLU A 176 0.72 -19.47 11.33
N ASN A 177 1.59 -19.77 10.35
CA ASN A 177 1.27 -20.73 9.30
C ASN A 177 2.45 -21.69 9.08
N LYS A 178 2.38 -22.86 9.73
CA LYS A 178 3.39 -23.92 9.61
C LYS A 178 3.68 -24.34 8.17
N GLN A 179 2.66 -24.41 7.31
CA GLN A 179 2.89 -24.78 5.90
C GLN A 179 3.64 -23.70 5.13
N MET A 180 3.42 -22.43 5.48
CA MET A 180 4.17 -21.30 4.92
C MET A 180 5.60 -21.31 5.43
N GLU A 181 5.83 -21.59 6.71
CA GLU A 181 7.18 -21.71 7.30
C GLU A 181 8.01 -22.75 6.54
N GLU A 182 7.44 -23.93 6.27
CA GLU A 182 8.12 -24.96 5.47
C GLU A 182 8.42 -24.51 4.03
N ARG A 183 7.53 -23.72 3.40
CA ARG A 183 7.82 -23.13 2.08
C ARG A 183 8.96 -22.13 2.13
N VAL A 184 8.98 -21.26 3.15
CA VAL A 184 10.05 -20.26 3.32
C VAL A 184 11.41 -20.93 3.55
N LYS A 185 11.46 -22.01 4.34
CA LYS A 185 12.68 -22.81 4.51
C LYS A 185 13.19 -23.38 3.19
N LYS A 186 12.31 -23.91 2.34
CA LYS A 186 12.70 -24.40 1.00
C LYS A 186 13.32 -23.32 0.12
N TYR A 187 12.75 -22.11 0.11
CA TYR A 187 13.35 -20.98 -0.60
C TYR A 187 14.72 -20.60 -0.03
N TYR A 188 14.88 -20.66 1.29
CA TYR A 188 16.16 -20.38 1.94
C TYR A 188 17.23 -21.43 1.62
N GLU A 189 16.86 -22.72 1.62
CA GLU A 189 17.73 -23.83 1.21
C GLU A 189 18.19 -23.66 -0.23
N TYR A 190 17.24 -23.43 -1.15
CA TYR A 190 17.54 -23.14 -2.55
C TYR A 190 18.49 -21.93 -2.69
N TYR A 191 18.25 -20.85 -1.94
CA TYR A 191 19.15 -19.70 -1.93
C TYR A 191 20.57 -20.07 -1.46
N ARG A 192 20.71 -20.92 -0.44
CA ARG A 192 22.02 -21.34 0.08
C ARG A 192 22.80 -22.24 -0.87
N GLU A 193 22.09 -23.09 -1.62
CA GLU A 193 22.71 -24.01 -2.60
C GLU A 193 23.18 -23.29 -3.87
N ASN A 194 22.57 -22.16 -4.21
CA ASN A 194 22.83 -21.40 -5.43
C ASN A 194 23.57 -20.08 -5.16
N ARG A 195 24.29 -19.97 -4.03
CA ARG A 195 25.08 -18.81 -3.63
C ARG A 195 26.56 -18.94 -3.97
#